data_AF-Q9R0C9-F1
#
_entry.id   AF-Q9R0C9-F1
#
_cell.length_a   1.000
_cell.length_b   1.000
_cell.length_c   1.000
_cell.angle_alpha   90.00
_cell.angle_beta   90.00
_cell.angle_gamma   90.00
#
_symmetry.space_group_name_H-M   'P 1'
#
loop_
_entity.id
_entity.type
_entity.pdbx_description
1 polymer ?
#
loop_
_entity_poly.entity_id
_entity_poly.type
_entity_poly.pdbx_seq_one_letter_code
_entity_poly.pdbx_strand_id
1 'polypeptide(L)'
;MPWAVGRRWAWITLFLTIVAVLIQAVWLWLGTQSFVFQREEIAQLARQYAGLDHELAFSRLIVELRRLHPGHVLPDEELQWVFVNAGGWMGAMCLLHASLSEYVLLFGTALGSHGHSGRYWAEISDTIISGTFHQWREGTTKSEVYYPGETVVHGPGEATAVEWGPNTWMVEYGRGVIPSTLAFALSDTIFSTQDFLTLFYTLRAYARGLRLELTTYLFGQDP
;
A
#
# COMPACT_ATOMS: atom_id res chain seq x y z
N MET A 1 -61.14 -10.05 10.93
CA MET A 1 -60.51 -9.79 9.61
C MET A 1 -59.17 -10.50 9.58
N PRO A 2 -58.98 -11.58 8.78
CA PRO A 2 -57.72 -12.34 8.76
C PRO A 2 -56.53 -11.57 8.17
N TRP A 3 -56.77 -10.40 7.55
CA TRP A 3 -55.76 -9.58 6.87
C TRP A 3 -55.29 -8.34 7.66
N ALA A 4 -55.77 -8.15 8.89
CA ALA A 4 -55.42 -6.96 9.67
C ALA A 4 -54.08 -7.14 10.39
N VAL A 5 -53.02 -6.46 9.91
CA VAL A 5 -51.73 -6.37 10.60
C VAL A 5 -51.74 -5.14 11.51
N GLY A 6 -51.44 -5.30 12.80
CA GLY A 6 -51.35 -4.18 13.74
C GLY A 6 -50.24 -3.21 13.36
N ARG A 7 -50.50 -1.90 13.38
CA ARG A 7 -49.54 -0.86 12.97
C ARG A 7 -48.16 -0.97 13.66
N ARG A 8 -48.12 -1.39 14.93
CA ARG A 8 -46.86 -1.64 15.66
C ARG A 8 -46.05 -2.80 15.05
N TRP A 9 -46.71 -3.91 14.71
CA TRP A 9 -46.07 -5.04 14.04
C TRP A 9 -45.59 -4.69 12.64
N ALA A 10 -46.37 -3.89 11.90
CA ALA A 10 -45.93 -3.36 10.60
C ALA A 10 -44.66 -2.50 10.71
N TRP A 11 -44.53 -1.65 11.73
CA TRP A 11 -43.31 -0.85 11.95
C TRP A 11 -42.10 -1.71 12.35
N ILE A 12 -42.28 -2.69 13.24
CA ILE A 12 -41.20 -3.60 13.66
C ILE A 12 -40.70 -4.42 12.47
N THR A 13 -41.62 -4.99 11.68
CA THR A 13 -41.27 -5.77 10.48
C THR A 13 -40.59 -4.90 9.43
N LEU A 14 -41.05 -3.67 9.21
CA LEU A 14 -40.38 -2.72 8.31
C LEU A 14 -38.95 -2.40 8.78
N PHE A 15 -38.76 -2.11 10.07
CA PHE A 15 -37.44 -1.83 10.63
C PHE A 15 -36.48 -3.02 10.48
N LEU A 16 -36.92 -4.24 10.84
CA LEU A 16 -36.13 -5.46 10.68
C LEU A 16 -35.80 -5.74 9.20
N THR A 17 -36.75 -5.50 8.30
CA THR A 17 -36.53 -5.64 6.85
C THR A 17 -35.49 -4.64 6.36
N ILE A 18 -35.57 -3.37 6.76
CA ILE A 18 -34.57 -2.35 6.42
C ILE A 18 -33.19 -2.77 6.94
N VAL A 19 -33.09 -3.21 8.20
CA VAL A 19 -31.82 -3.69 8.78
C VAL A 19 -31.26 -4.87 7.99
N ALA A 20 -32.09 -5.87 7.65
CA ALA A 20 -31.66 -7.03 6.87
C ALA A 20 -31.19 -6.64 5.45
N VAL A 21 -31.91 -5.73 4.78
CA VAL A 21 -31.52 -5.20 3.47
C VAL A 21 -30.22 -4.42 3.56
N LEU A 22 -30.03 -3.59 4.58
CA LEU A 22 -28.78 -2.85 4.79
C LEU A 22 -27.60 -3.78 5.04
N ILE A 23 -27.75 -4.82 5.87
CA ILE A 23 -26.69 -5.82 6.10
C ILE A 23 -26.32 -6.53 4.79
N GLN A 24 -27.31 -6.96 4.01
CA GLN A 24 -27.08 -7.59 2.71
C GLN A 24 -26.41 -6.62 1.71
N ALA A 25 -26.85 -5.36 1.68
CA ALA A 25 -26.26 -4.33 0.82
C ALA A 25 -24.79 -4.05 1.20
N VAL A 26 -24.48 -3.98 2.50
CA VAL A 26 -23.09 -3.84 2.98
C VAL A 26 -22.25 -5.05 2.60
N TRP A 27 -22.78 -6.26 2.76
CA TRP A 27 -22.06 -7.48 2.40
C TRP A 27 -21.78 -7.58 0.89
N LEU A 28 -22.77 -7.22 0.06
CA LEU A 28 -22.59 -7.11 -1.39
C LEU A 28 -21.60 -6.02 -1.76
N TRP A 29 -21.65 -4.86 -1.10
CA TRP A 29 -20.70 -3.76 -1.32
C TRP A 29 -19.25 -4.14 -1.00
N LEU A 30 -19.06 -4.95 0.05
CA LEU A 30 -17.76 -5.57 0.35
C LEU A 30 -17.33 -6.59 -0.71
N GLY A 31 -18.29 -7.28 -1.35
CA GLY A 31 -18.03 -8.18 -2.48
C GLY A 31 -17.74 -7.45 -3.80
N THR A 32 -18.21 -6.21 -3.97
CA THR A 32 -17.96 -5.38 -5.16
C THR A 32 -16.72 -4.48 -5.03
N GLN A 33 -15.88 -4.67 -4.01
CA GLN A 33 -14.66 -3.88 -3.86
C GLN A 33 -13.76 -4.08 -5.09
N SER A 34 -13.61 -3.03 -5.88
CA SER A 34 -12.68 -2.97 -7.00
C SER A 34 -11.35 -2.39 -6.52
N PHE A 35 -10.26 -3.09 -6.80
CA PHE A 35 -8.93 -2.54 -6.65
C PHE A 35 -8.61 -1.64 -7.85
N VAL A 36 -7.91 -0.53 -7.61
CA VAL A 36 -7.51 0.41 -8.67
C VAL A 36 -6.53 -0.26 -9.62
N PHE A 37 -5.50 -0.90 -9.07
CA PHE A 37 -4.49 -1.61 -9.85
C PHE A 37 -4.84 -3.09 -9.93
N GLN A 38 -4.28 -3.82 -10.90
CA GLN A 38 -4.26 -5.29 -10.85
C GLN A 38 -3.05 -5.79 -10.04
N ARG A 39 -3.14 -7.03 -9.52
CA ARG A 39 -2.16 -7.56 -8.55
C ARG A 39 -0.73 -7.57 -9.11
N GLU A 40 -0.59 -7.94 -10.38
CA GLU A 40 0.69 -8.06 -11.08
C GLU A 40 1.02 -6.82 -11.92
N GLU A 41 0.11 -5.83 -12.02
CA GLU A 41 0.26 -4.71 -12.94
C GLU A 41 1.45 -3.83 -12.57
N ILE A 42 1.56 -3.47 -11.28
CA ILE A 42 2.69 -2.67 -10.78
C ILE A 42 4.01 -3.41 -10.99
N ALA A 43 4.03 -4.72 -10.72
CA ALA A 43 5.22 -5.54 -10.93
C ALA A 43 5.60 -5.60 -12.42
N GLN A 44 4.65 -5.88 -13.31
CA GLN A 44 4.90 -5.93 -14.75
C GLN A 44 5.39 -4.59 -15.31
N LEU A 45 4.82 -3.48 -14.84
CA LEU A 45 5.23 -2.14 -15.23
C LEU A 45 6.66 -1.83 -14.74
N ALA A 46 6.95 -2.10 -13.46
CA ALA A 46 8.27 -1.88 -12.88
C ALA A 46 9.37 -2.72 -13.56
N ARG A 47 9.08 -3.98 -13.91
CA ARG A 47 10.02 -4.87 -14.62
C ARG A 47 10.50 -4.31 -15.96
N GLN A 48 9.68 -3.52 -16.66
CA GLN A 48 10.07 -2.91 -17.95
C GLN A 48 11.16 -1.84 -17.79
N TYR A 49 11.28 -1.25 -16.61
CA TYR A 49 12.26 -0.21 -16.30
C TYR A 49 13.40 -0.72 -15.41
N ALA A 50 13.39 -1.99 -15.02
CA ALA A 50 14.47 -2.60 -14.27
C ALA A 50 15.79 -2.58 -15.06
N GLY A 51 16.90 -2.30 -14.37
CA GLY A 51 18.23 -2.18 -14.99
C GLY A 51 18.54 -0.83 -15.64
N LEU A 52 17.56 0.09 -15.72
CA LEU A 52 17.85 1.50 -15.93
C LEU A 52 18.43 2.12 -14.66
N ASP A 53 19.00 3.32 -14.78
CA ASP A 53 19.23 4.14 -13.60
C ASP A 53 17.90 4.42 -12.88
N HIS A 54 17.89 4.28 -11.56
CA HIS A 54 16.68 4.35 -10.73
C HIS A 54 15.90 5.67 -10.87
N GLU A 55 16.57 6.81 -11.01
CA GLU A 55 15.91 8.12 -11.22
C GLU A 55 15.14 8.14 -12.55
N LEU A 56 15.74 7.62 -13.62
CA LEU A 56 15.11 7.51 -14.92
C LEU A 56 13.98 6.46 -14.92
N ALA A 57 14.17 5.35 -14.22
CA ALA A 57 13.15 4.32 -14.08
C ALA A 57 11.91 4.85 -13.36
N PHE A 58 12.10 5.53 -12.23
CA PHE A 58 11.03 6.09 -11.42
C PHE A 58 10.26 7.18 -12.16
N SER A 59 10.94 8.13 -12.81
CA SER A 59 10.27 9.17 -13.59
C SER A 59 9.40 8.60 -14.71
N ARG A 60 9.89 7.61 -15.46
CA ARG A 60 9.11 6.93 -16.51
C ARG A 60 7.93 6.15 -15.96
N LEU A 61 8.14 5.44 -14.84
CA LEU A 61 7.08 4.67 -14.19
C LEU A 61 5.96 5.58 -13.69
N ILE A 62 6.29 6.71 -13.06
CA ILE A 62 5.28 7.68 -12.57
C ILE A 62 4.45 8.22 -13.74
N VAL A 63 5.09 8.58 -14.86
CA VAL A 63 4.41 9.06 -16.06
C VAL A 63 3.46 8.01 -16.62
N GLU A 64 3.93 6.77 -16.76
CA GLU A 64 3.11 5.69 -17.30
C GLU A 64 1.98 5.29 -16.36
N LEU A 65 2.22 5.27 -15.05
CA LEU A 65 1.20 4.97 -14.04
C LEU A 65 0.09 6.04 -14.03
N ARG A 66 0.45 7.32 -14.15
CA ARG A 66 -0.53 8.43 -14.32
C ARG A 66 -1.33 8.30 -15.62
N ARG A 67 -0.69 7.85 -16.70
CA ARG A 67 -1.35 7.64 -18.00
C ARG A 67 -2.37 6.50 -17.92
N LEU A 68 -2.03 5.41 -17.24
CA LEU A 68 -2.88 4.22 -17.08
C LEU A 68 -4.01 4.44 -16.06
N HIS A 69 -3.72 5.17 -14.97
CA HIS A 69 -4.65 5.40 -13.86
C HIS A 69 -4.80 6.89 -13.53
N PRO A 70 -5.43 7.69 -14.43
CA PRO A 70 -5.64 9.12 -14.20
C PRO A 70 -6.41 9.38 -12.91
N GLY A 71 -5.91 10.32 -12.09
CA GLY A 71 -6.53 10.69 -10.81
C GLY A 71 -6.18 9.80 -9.62
N HIS A 72 -5.37 8.75 -9.78
CA HIS A 72 -5.00 7.82 -8.70
C HIS A 72 -3.54 7.88 -8.28
N VAL A 73 -2.73 8.76 -8.90
CA VAL A 73 -1.33 8.98 -8.56
C VAL A 73 -1.15 10.43 -8.14
N LEU A 74 -0.47 10.65 -7.01
CA LEU A 74 -0.19 11.97 -6.47
C LEU A 74 0.52 12.87 -7.51
N PRO A 75 0.18 14.16 -7.57
CA PRO A 75 0.82 15.11 -8.48
C PRO A 75 2.23 15.48 -8.00
N ASP A 76 3.06 16.04 -8.88
CA ASP A 76 4.49 16.29 -8.61
C ASP A 76 4.72 17.19 -7.39
N GLU A 77 3.80 18.13 -7.11
CA GLU A 77 3.88 19.04 -5.97
C GLU A 77 3.69 18.33 -4.62
N GLU A 78 3.16 17.11 -4.64
CA GLU A 78 2.87 16.31 -3.46
C GLU A 78 3.81 15.11 -3.29
N LEU A 79 4.59 14.77 -4.33
CA LEU A 79 5.64 13.75 -4.26
C LEU A 79 6.79 14.22 -3.38
N GLN A 80 7.16 13.39 -2.40
CA GLN A 80 8.21 13.70 -1.44
C GLN A 80 8.90 12.42 -0.99
N TRP A 81 10.23 12.42 -1.01
CA TRP A 81 11.04 11.42 -0.33
C TRP A 81 11.01 11.66 1.19
N VAL A 82 10.64 10.63 1.95
CA VAL A 82 10.56 10.63 3.41
C VAL A 82 11.30 9.40 3.93
N PHE A 83 12.08 9.55 5.00
CA PHE A 83 12.74 8.40 5.62
C PHE A 83 11.72 7.46 6.26
N VAL A 84 12.06 6.17 6.30
CA VAL A 84 11.30 5.12 6.95
C VAL A 84 12.23 4.38 7.89
N ASN A 85 11.86 4.33 9.17
CA ASN A 85 12.56 3.58 10.21
C ASN A 85 11.55 2.62 10.86
N ALA A 86 11.75 1.32 10.65
CA ALA A 86 10.90 0.27 11.18
C ALA A 86 11.66 -1.06 11.26
N GLY A 87 11.29 -1.92 12.21
CA GLY A 87 11.86 -3.28 12.29
C GLY A 87 13.39 -3.36 12.42
N GLY A 88 14.05 -2.29 12.84
CA GLY A 88 15.50 -2.16 12.91
C GLY A 88 16.19 -1.71 11.61
N TRP A 89 15.46 -1.59 10.50
CA TRP A 89 16.00 -1.14 9.22
C TRP A 89 15.64 0.31 8.91
N MET A 90 16.38 0.90 7.98
CA MET A 90 16.19 2.28 7.50
C MET A 90 16.22 2.33 5.98
N GLY A 91 15.23 3.02 5.40
CA GLY A 91 15.16 3.33 3.98
C GLY A 91 14.50 4.69 3.75
N ALA A 92 14.17 4.98 2.49
CA ALA A 92 13.38 6.14 2.10
C ALA A 92 12.24 5.69 1.19
N MET A 93 11.08 6.34 1.32
CA MET A 93 9.93 6.11 0.48
C MET A 93 9.47 7.39 -0.23
N CYS A 94 8.89 7.24 -1.41
CA CYS A 94 8.11 8.27 -2.10
C CYS A 94 6.75 7.67 -2.44
N LEU A 95 5.70 8.12 -1.74
CA LEU A 95 4.35 7.59 -1.90
C LEU A 95 3.74 8.09 -3.23
N LEU A 96 3.22 7.17 -4.03
CA LEU A 96 2.60 7.47 -5.32
C LEU A 96 1.08 7.40 -5.25
N HIS A 97 0.54 6.36 -4.62
CA HIS A 97 -0.89 6.13 -4.39
C HIS A 97 -1.11 5.68 -2.97
N ALA A 98 -2.21 6.12 -2.34
CA ALA A 98 -2.64 5.55 -1.07
C ALA A 98 -4.15 5.67 -0.85
N SER A 99 -4.78 4.55 -0.54
CA SER A 99 -6.16 4.41 -0.12
C SER A 99 -6.22 3.64 1.21
N LEU A 100 -7.44 3.29 1.67
CA LEU A 100 -7.61 2.45 2.85
C LEU A 100 -7.26 0.97 2.60
N SER A 101 -7.25 0.55 1.32
CA SER A 101 -7.07 -0.85 0.90
C SER A 101 -5.83 -1.10 0.05
N GLU A 102 -5.24 -0.06 -0.54
CA GLU A 102 -4.11 -0.14 -1.47
C GLU A 102 -3.10 0.98 -1.21
N TYR A 103 -1.82 0.71 -1.48
CA TYR A 103 -0.83 1.78 -1.66
C TYR A 103 0.18 1.36 -2.73
N VAL A 104 0.74 2.35 -3.42
CA VAL A 104 1.91 2.20 -4.30
C VAL A 104 2.95 3.22 -3.86
N LEU A 105 4.19 2.79 -3.68
CA LEU A 105 5.29 3.68 -3.34
C LEU A 105 6.59 3.25 -4.03
N LEU A 106 7.50 4.21 -4.15
CA LEU A 106 8.90 3.94 -4.49
C LEU A 106 9.64 3.79 -3.16
N PHE A 107 10.43 2.73 -3.01
CA PHE A 107 11.21 2.48 -1.80
C PHE A 107 12.67 2.20 -2.15
N GLY A 108 13.58 2.55 -1.26
CA GLY A 108 14.95 2.08 -1.36
C GLY A 108 15.88 2.62 -0.30
N THR A 109 17.15 2.26 -0.43
CA THR A 109 18.24 2.72 0.43
C THR A 109 19.53 2.86 -0.37
N ALA A 110 20.21 3.99 -0.19
CA ALA A 110 21.51 4.24 -0.80
C ALA A 110 22.66 3.49 -0.09
N LEU A 111 22.51 3.18 1.20
CA LEU A 111 23.55 2.56 2.02
C LEU A 111 23.39 1.03 2.17
N GLY A 112 22.15 0.53 2.05
CA GLY A 112 21.79 -0.81 2.50
C GLY A 112 21.26 -0.80 3.94
N SER A 113 20.51 -1.83 4.31
CA SER A 113 19.95 -1.98 5.65
C SER A 113 19.49 -3.42 5.90
N HIS A 114 19.28 -3.80 7.16
CA HIS A 114 18.76 -5.11 7.52
C HIS A 114 17.82 -5.03 8.73
N GLY A 115 16.86 -5.95 8.82
CA GLY A 115 15.94 -5.99 9.95
C GLY A 115 14.77 -6.95 9.76
N HIS A 116 13.69 -6.69 10.49
CA HIS A 116 12.46 -7.48 10.47
C HIS A 116 11.47 -6.93 9.42
N SER A 117 10.88 -7.79 8.59
CA SER A 117 9.94 -7.39 7.53
C SER A 117 8.67 -6.71 8.05
N GLY A 118 8.19 -7.15 9.22
CA GLY A 118 6.88 -6.83 9.76
C GLY A 118 5.87 -7.96 9.51
N ARG A 119 4.80 -8.01 10.30
CA ARG A 119 3.62 -8.87 10.07
C ARG A 119 2.44 -7.99 9.76
N TYR A 120 1.96 -8.04 8.53
CA TYR A 120 0.91 -7.16 8.04
C TYR A 120 -0.40 -7.91 7.83
N TRP A 121 -1.52 -7.21 8.03
CA TRP A 121 -2.82 -7.60 7.47
C TRP A 121 -2.96 -7.08 6.04
N ALA A 122 -1.89 -7.23 5.27
CA ALA A 122 -1.78 -6.86 3.88
C ALA A 122 -0.80 -7.81 3.18
N GLU A 123 -1.03 -8.01 1.90
CA GLU A 123 -0.06 -8.61 0.99
C GLU A 123 0.78 -7.50 0.38
N ILE A 124 2.10 -7.67 0.37
CA ILE A 124 3.06 -6.70 -0.18
C ILE A 124 3.83 -7.36 -1.32
N SER A 125 4.07 -6.60 -2.38
CA SER A 125 4.85 -7.02 -3.53
C SER A 125 5.89 -5.97 -3.88
N ASP A 126 7.16 -6.37 -3.88
CA ASP A 126 8.31 -5.51 -4.10
C ASP A 126 8.98 -5.90 -5.41
N THR A 127 9.00 -4.99 -6.39
CA THR A 127 9.67 -5.23 -7.66
C THR A 127 10.95 -4.41 -7.76
N ILE A 128 12.08 -5.11 -7.86
CA ILE A 128 13.42 -4.52 -7.76
C ILE A 128 13.77 -3.82 -9.08
N ILE A 129 14.16 -2.55 -8.99
CA ILE A 129 14.67 -1.75 -10.11
C ILE A 129 16.19 -1.82 -10.18
N SER A 130 16.86 -1.76 -9.03
CA SER A 130 18.31 -1.85 -8.89
C SER A 130 18.71 -2.41 -7.51
N GLY A 131 19.94 -2.93 -7.40
CA GLY A 131 20.49 -3.50 -6.17
C GLY A 131 20.12 -4.97 -5.93
N THR A 132 20.11 -5.37 -4.65
CA THR A 132 19.82 -6.76 -4.23
C THR A 132 18.93 -6.80 -3.00
N PHE A 133 18.00 -7.75 -2.98
CA PHE A 133 17.12 -8.00 -1.83
C PHE A 133 17.36 -9.42 -1.31
N HIS A 134 17.68 -9.57 -0.03
CA HIS A 134 17.83 -10.85 0.64
C HIS A 134 16.63 -11.10 1.55
N GLN A 135 16.02 -12.27 1.42
CA GLN A 135 14.88 -12.70 2.24
C GLN A 135 15.26 -13.96 3.01
N TRP A 136 15.08 -13.95 4.32
CA TRP A 136 15.18 -15.14 5.16
C TRP A 136 13.82 -15.43 5.81
N ARG A 137 13.16 -16.49 5.35
CA ARG A 137 11.81 -16.86 5.81
C ARG A 137 11.83 -17.51 7.20
N GLU A 138 10.85 -17.17 8.02
CA GLU A 138 10.63 -17.77 9.34
C GLU A 138 10.57 -19.31 9.24
N GLY A 139 11.23 -20.00 10.17
CA GLY A 139 11.28 -21.46 10.22
C GLY A 139 12.32 -22.12 9.30
N THR A 140 13.05 -21.34 8.50
CA THR A 140 14.12 -21.84 7.62
C THR A 140 15.51 -21.49 8.17
N THR A 141 16.57 -22.08 7.61
CA THR A 141 17.98 -21.77 7.95
C THR A 141 18.77 -21.33 6.72
N LYS A 142 18.08 -20.84 5.68
CA LYS A 142 18.65 -20.39 4.41
C LYS A 142 17.94 -19.10 3.99
N SER A 143 18.64 -18.25 3.25
CA SER A 143 18.06 -17.06 2.63
C SER A 143 18.06 -17.20 1.11
N GLU A 144 17.10 -16.53 0.48
CA GLU A 144 17.07 -16.29 -0.96
C GLU A 144 17.56 -14.87 -1.27
N VAL A 145 18.13 -14.69 -2.46
CA VAL A 145 18.52 -13.38 -3.00
C VAL A 145 17.75 -13.10 -4.28
N TYR A 146 17.27 -11.87 -4.42
CA TYR A 146 16.53 -11.39 -5.56
C TYR A 146 17.26 -10.19 -6.19
N TYR A 147 17.13 -10.07 -7.51
CA TYR A 147 17.86 -9.16 -8.38
C TYR A 147 16.89 -8.25 -9.18
N PRO A 148 17.41 -7.22 -9.88
CA PRO A 148 16.58 -6.31 -10.67
C PRO A 148 15.70 -7.04 -11.70
N GLY A 149 14.41 -6.70 -11.71
CA GLY A 149 13.37 -7.34 -12.53
C GLY A 149 12.64 -8.49 -11.83
N GLU A 150 13.11 -8.94 -10.67
CA GLU A 150 12.41 -9.93 -9.86
C GLU A 150 11.43 -9.24 -8.89
N THR A 151 10.40 -9.97 -8.49
CA THR A 151 9.39 -9.50 -7.53
C THR A 151 9.38 -10.39 -6.31
N VAL A 152 9.55 -9.80 -5.13
CA VAL A 152 9.38 -10.47 -3.83
C VAL A 152 7.93 -10.30 -3.40
N VAL A 153 7.27 -11.39 -3.03
CA VAL A 153 5.89 -11.36 -2.51
C VAL A 153 5.92 -11.74 -1.04
N HIS A 154 5.33 -10.88 -0.20
CA HIS A 154 5.20 -11.04 1.23
C HIS A 154 3.71 -11.21 1.58
N GLY A 155 3.33 -12.42 1.96
CA GLY A 155 1.94 -12.78 2.24
C GLY A 155 1.42 -12.17 3.56
N PRO A 156 0.09 -12.09 3.72
CA PRO A 156 -0.51 -11.60 4.95
C PRO A 156 -0.14 -12.49 6.14
N GLY A 157 0.38 -11.87 7.21
CA GLY A 157 0.81 -12.55 8.43
C GLY A 157 2.19 -13.22 8.37
N GLU A 158 2.85 -13.26 7.21
CA GLU A 158 4.22 -13.76 7.09
C GLU A 158 5.22 -12.84 7.80
N ALA A 159 6.34 -13.40 8.25
CA ALA A 159 7.48 -12.66 8.79
C ALA A 159 8.78 -13.20 8.17
N THR A 160 9.65 -12.30 7.76
CA THR A 160 10.98 -12.61 7.25
C THR A 160 12.00 -11.65 7.84
N ALA A 161 13.26 -12.10 7.97
CA ALA A 161 14.36 -11.16 8.06
C ALA A 161 14.70 -10.69 6.64
N VAL A 162 14.98 -9.40 6.50
CA VAL A 162 15.23 -8.74 5.22
C VAL A 162 16.57 -8.02 5.26
N GLU A 163 17.26 -8.01 4.13
CA GLU A 163 18.47 -7.23 3.92
C GLU A 163 18.46 -6.63 2.51
N TRP A 164 18.65 -5.32 2.43
CA TRP A 164 18.84 -4.59 1.19
C TRP A 164 20.32 -4.28 1.02
N GLY A 165 20.89 -4.62 -0.13
CA GLY A 165 22.25 -4.21 -0.47
C GLY A 165 22.37 -2.70 -0.69
N PRO A 166 23.60 -2.15 -0.79
CA PRO A 166 23.81 -0.75 -1.14
C PRO A 166 23.15 -0.36 -2.47
N ASN A 167 22.54 0.82 -2.53
CA ASN A 167 21.82 1.34 -3.71
C ASN A 167 20.73 0.39 -4.24
N THR A 168 19.92 -0.16 -3.33
CA THR A 168 18.76 -0.99 -3.71
C THR A 168 17.50 -0.14 -3.77
N TRP A 169 16.81 -0.18 -4.91
CA TRP A 169 15.61 0.61 -5.19
C TRP A 169 14.53 -0.27 -5.81
N MET A 170 13.28 -0.09 -5.40
CA MET A 170 12.13 -0.89 -5.82
C MET A 170 10.84 -0.08 -5.87
N VAL A 171 9.86 -0.68 -6.53
CA VAL A 171 8.47 -0.25 -6.48
C VAL A 171 7.72 -1.25 -5.62
N GLU A 172 7.02 -0.74 -4.62
CA GLU A 172 6.27 -1.52 -3.65
C GLU A 172 4.77 -1.30 -3.88
N TYR A 173 4.03 -2.40 -3.89
CA TYR A 173 2.58 -2.40 -3.95
C TYR A 173 1.99 -3.26 -2.83
N GLY A 174 1.09 -2.66 -2.04
CA GLY A 174 0.42 -3.36 -0.95
C GLY A 174 -1.10 -3.38 -1.08
N ARG A 175 -1.71 -4.50 -0.68
CA ARG A 175 -3.16 -4.71 -0.61
C ARG A 175 -3.59 -5.26 0.73
N GLY A 176 -4.50 -4.57 1.42
CA GLY A 176 -5.08 -5.04 2.68
C GLY A 176 -5.44 -3.89 3.61
N VAL A 177 -5.26 -4.07 4.92
CA VAL A 177 -5.59 -3.03 5.91
C VAL A 177 -4.43 -2.04 6.03
N ILE A 178 -4.32 -1.09 5.09
CA ILE A 178 -3.17 -0.17 5.00
C ILE A 178 -2.91 0.64 6.28
N PRO A 179 -3.94 1.17 6.98
CA PRO A 179 -3.70 1.85 8.26
C PRO A 179 -2.99 1.00 9.32
N SER A 180 -3.15 -0.33 9.27
CA SER A 180 -2.49 -1.24 10.20
C SER A 180 -1.00 -1.42 9.90
N THR A 181 -0.59 -1.32 8.63
CA THR A 181 0.83 -1.44 8.24
C THR A 181 1.63 -0.21 8.67
N LEU A 182 0.98 0.97 8.65
CA LEU A 182 1.56 2.23 9.09
C LEU A 182 1.99 2.22 10.57
N ALA A 183 1.29 1.46 11.43
CA ALA A 183 1.67 1.29 12.83
C ALA A 183 3.05 0.63 12.99
N PHE A 184 3.39 -0.33 12.12
CA PHE A 184 4.72 -0.92 12.07
C PHE A 184 5.74 0.04 11.44
N ALA A 185 5.39 0.67 10.31
CA ALA A 185 6.29 1.57 9.58
C ALA A 185 6.74 2.81 10.38
N LEU A 186 6.06 3.12 11.48
CA LEU A 186 6.37 4.25 12.37
C LEU A 186 6.95 3.81 13.73
N SER A 187 7.15 2.52 13.97
CA SER A 187 7.56 2.01 15.30
C SER A 187 8.90 2.61 15.72
N ASP A 188 9.91 2.52 14.85
CA ASP A 188 11.25 2.98 15.20
C ASP A 188 11.37 4.49 15.03
N THR A 189 10.55 5.11 14.17
CA THR A 189 10.36 6.57 14.15
C THR A 189 9.95 7.11 15.52
N ILE A 190 9.05 6.42 16.23
CA ILE A 190 8.56 6.85 17.55
C ILE A 190 9.53 6.44 18.67
N PHE A 191 9.95 5.18 18.70
CA PHE A 191 10.64 4.59 19.86
C PHE A 191 12.17 4.50 19.72
N SER A 192 12.72 4.79 18.52
CA SER A 192 14.17 4.76 18.27
C SER A 192 14.69 6.14 17.86
N THR A 193 14.26 6.68 16.72
CA THR A 193 14.82 7.92 16.16
C THR A 193 14.22 9.18 16.77
N GLN A 194 12.97 9.11 17.26
CA GLN A 194 12.21 10.26 17.76
C GLN A 194 12.07 11.38 16.72
N ASP A 195 12.09 11.02 15.43
CA ASP A 195 11.95 11.96 14.33
C ASP A 195 10.47 12.27 14.06
N PHE A 196 9.92 13.15 14.89
CA PHE A 196 8.54 13.60 14.77
C PHE A 196 8.27 14.42 13.50
N LEU A 197 9.30 14.95 12.84
CA LEU A 197 9.15 15.63 11.57
C LEU A 197 8.92 14.62 10.44
N THR A 198 9.69 13.52 10.43
CA THR A 198 9.46 12.37 9.54
C THR A 198 8.09 11.75 9.78
N LEU A 199 7.67 11.57 11.04
CA LEU A 199 6.31 11.15 11.37
C LEU A 199 5.26 12.06 10.73
N PHE A 200 5.41 13.38 10.87
CA PHE A 200 4.50 14.35 10.26
C PHE A 200 4.49 14.24 8.72
N TYR A 201 5.65 14.10 8.08
CA TYR A 201 5.72 13.97 6.63
C TYR A 201 5.05 12.70 6.12
N THR A 202 5.25 11.57 6.78
CA THR A 202 4.58 10.30 6.45
C THR A 202 3.06 10.42 6.55
N LEU A 203 2.56 10.96 7.67
CA LEU A 203 1.11 11.16 7.86
C LEU A 203 0.53 12.16 6.85
N ARG A 204 1.28 13.20 6.50
CA ARG A 204 0.89 14.18 5.49
C ARG A 204 0.82 13.56 4.09
N ALA A 205 1.78 12.72 3.72
CA ALA A 205 1.77 12.00 2.45
C ALA A 205 0.55 11.08 2.36
N TYR A 206 0.25 10.34 3.44
CA TYR A 206 -0.93 9.48 3.48
C TYR A 206 -2.24 10.28 3.38
N ALA A 207 -2.35 11.39 4.11
CA ALA A 207 -3.51 12.27 4.05
C ALA A 207 -3.73 12.87 2.64
N ARG A 208 -2.65 13.19 1.91
CA ARG A 208 -2.70 13.63 0.52
C ARG A 208 -3.23 12.54 -0.41
N GLY A 209 -2.75 11.30 -0.25
CA GLY A 209 -3.27 10.14 -0.99
C GLY A 209 -4.77 9.92 -0.74
N LEU A 210 -5.19 9.90 0.53
CA LEU A 210 -6.61 9.78 0.88
C LEU A 210 -7.46 10.92 0.34
N ARG A 211 -6.94 12.16 0.35
CA ARG A 211 -7.60 13.31 -0.24
C ARG A 211 -7.77 13.13 -1.74
N LEU A 212 -6.74 12.69 -2.45
CA LEU A 212 -6.77 12.43 -3.89
C LEU A 212 -7.86 11.40 -4.21
N GLU A 213 -7.83 10.23 -3.57
CA GLU A 213 -8.80 9.16 -3.81
C GLU A 213 -10.23 9.59 -3.53
N LEU A 214 -10.45 10.38 -2.45
CA LEU A 214 -11.77 10.94 -2.15
C LEU A 214 -12.22 11.95 -3.21
N THR A 215 -11.34 12.84 -3.67
CA THR A 215 -11.68 13.81 -4.71
C THR A 215 -11.98 13.13 -6.04
N THR A 216 -11.18 12.14 -6.44
CA THR A 216 -11.39 11.35 -7.67
C THR A 216 -12.69 10.55 -7.60
N TYR A 217 -13.03 10.00 -6.43
CA TYR A 217 -14.31 9.32 -6.23
C TYR A 217 -15.52 10.27 -6.35
N LEU A 218 -15.43 11.50 -5.83
CA LEU A 218 -16.53 12.46 -5.80
C LEU A 218 -16.75 13.19 -7.12
N PHE A 219 -15.67 13.55 -7.82
CA PHE A 219 -15.72 14.40 -9.01
C PHE A 219 -15.40 13.62 -10.30
N GLY A 220 -15.04 12.35 -10.20
CA GLY A 220 -14.52 11.59 -11.33
C GLY A 220 -13.15 12.11 -11.77
N GLN A 221 -12.78 11.78 -13.01
CA GLN A 221 -11.49 12.14 -13.60
C GLN A 221 -11.48 13.55 -14.24
N ASP A 222 -12.37 14.45 -13.82
CA ASP A 222 -12.43 15.80 -14.40
C ASP A 222 -11.16 16.60 -14.03
N PRO A 223 -10.60 17.37 -14.99
CA PRO A 223 -9.19 17.78 -15.03
C PRO A 223 -8.74 18.71 -13.90
#